data_AF-A0A2K9AP56-F1
#
_entry.id   AF-A0A2K9AP56-F1
#
_cell.length_a   1.000
_cell.length_b   1.000
_cell.length_c   1.000
_cell.angle_alpha   90.00
_cell.angle_beta   90.00
_cell.angle_gamma   90.00
#
_symmetry.space_group_name_H-M   'P 1'
#
loop_
_entity.id
_entity.type
_entity.pdbx_description
1 polymer ?
#
loop_
_entity_poly.entity_id
_entity_poly.type
_entity_poly.pdbx_seq_one_letter_code
_entity_poly.pdbx_strand_id
1 'polypeptide(L)'
;MKFIKRFSSIFNQQVRTIILVAILAYVVFQRLGNTSGFLNALEVYTPLAFVVIGLLYLAIKGKGFAAHLATLAAFFLSTGSSFVNSLLSFRFDPFGFANPLDFGSIIDLVAFLYLLLMSISLFLNKDAKAKNERKDLLLTAIIAGLFFYFRGGFDLVIDKLMLPVISLLFGAPLSTILFLAAGVIDVPFNFVDTILNTPLLSIPISYWLFSLFAFYLIFGAIKGILGELKK
;
A
#
# COMPACT_ATOMS: atom_id res chain seq x y z
N MET A 1 4.37 24.23 -16.30
CA MET A 1 4.43 22.88 -16.90
C MET A 1 5.84 22.40 -17.28
N LYS A 2 6.71 23.21 -17.90
CA LYS A 2 8.07 22.78 -18.31
C LYS A 2 8.92 22.24 -17.14
N PHE A 3 8.85 22.86 -15.96
CA PHE A 3 9.57 22.40 -14.74
C PHE A 3 9.10 21.02 -14.29
N ILE A 4 7.79 20.84 -14.05
CA ILE A 4 7.21 19.56 -13.60
C ILE A 4 7.55 18.44 -14.58
N LYS A 5 7.40 18.67 -15.90
CA LYS A 5 7.77 17.67 -16.90
C LYS A 5 9.27 17.33 -16.89
N ARG A 6 10.16 18.26 -16.53
CA ARG A 6 11.59 18.00 -16.43
C ARG A 6 12.03 17.40 -15.09
N PHE A 7 11.17 17.36 -14.09
CA PHE A 7 11.55 16.88 -12.75
C PHE A 7 12.12 15.46 -12.75
N SER A 8 11.52 14.53 -13.49
CA SER A 8 12.02 13.15 -13.62
C SER A 8 13.33 13.04 -14.38
N SER A 9 13.73 14.09 -15.13
CA SER A 9 15.00 14.16 -15.85
C SER A 9 16.14 14.75 -15.02
N ILE A 10 15.84 15.38 -13.86
CA ILE A 10 16.85 15.86 -12.91
C ILE A 10 17.60 14.68 -12.27
N PHE A 11 16.89 13.57 -12.06
CA PHE A 11 17.43 12.38 -11.42
C PHE A 11 17.50 11.22 -12.41
N ASN A 12 18.64 10.55 -12.48
CA ASN A 12 18.73 9.29 -13.22
C ASN A 12 17.88 8.19 -12.54
N GLN A 13 17.64 7.07 -13.23
CA GLN A 13 16.81 6.00 -12.70
C GLN A 13 17.31 5.43 -11.37
N GLN A 14 18.62 5.28 -11.21
CA GLN A 14 19.23 4.74 -9.99
C GLN A 14 18.97 5.65 -8.79
N VAL A 15 19.16 6.97 -8.94
CA VAL A 15 18.91 7.95 -7.88
C VAL A 15 17.43 7.98 -7.51
N ARG A 16 16.52 7.90 -8.49
CA ARG A 16 15.07 7.79 -8.19
C ARG A 16 14.75 6.55 -7.37
N THR A 17 15.34 5.40 -7.71
CA THR A 17 15.15 4.17 -6.93
C THR A 17 15.73 4.29 -5.52
N ILE A 18 16.92 4.88 -5.35
CA ILE A 18 17.53 5.10 -4.02
C ILE A 18 16.64 5.99 -3.15
N ILE A 19 16.12 7.10 -3.69
CA ILE A 19 15.22 7.98 -2.96
C ILE A 19 13.95 7.23 -2.56
N LEU A 20 13.36 6.44 -3.47
CA LEU A 20 12.19 5.63 -3.17
C LEU A 20 12.46 4.59 -2.07
N VAL A 21 13.62 3.92 -2.10
CA VAL A 21 14.04 2.99 -1.05
C VAL A 21 14.16 3.69 0.29
N ALA A 22 14.76 4.89 0.34
CA ALA A 22 14.88 5.68 1.55
C ALA A 22 13.50 6.08 2.11
N ILE A 23 12.57 6.49 1.25
CA ILE A 23 11.18 6.79 1.64
C ILE A 23 10.50 5.54 2.21
N LEU A 24 10.65 4.38 1.57
CA LEU A 24 10.06 3.13 2.07
C LEU A 24 10.68 2.69 3.40
N ALA A 25 11.99 2.86 3.58
CA ALA A 25 12.66 2.59 4.85
C ALA A 25 12.14 3.50 5.96
N TYR A 26 11.94 4.78 5.66
CA TYR A 26 11.30 5.73 6.57
C TYR A 26 9.86 5.32 6.94
N VAL A 27 9.05 4.89 5.97
CA VAL A 27 7.70 4.39 6.21
C VAL A 27 7.71 3.16 7.12
N VAL A 28 8.63 2.22 6.89
CA VAL A 28 8.78 1.04 7.75
C VAL A 28 9.15 1.49 9.16
N PHE A 29 10.15 2.36 9.31
CA PHE A 29 10.58 2.88 10.61
C PHE A 29 9.44 3.56 11.39
N GLN A 30 8.64 4.40 10.73
CA GLN A 30 7.49 5.06 11.35
C GLN A 30 6.40 4.09 11.82
N ARG A 31 6.32 2.91 11.18
CA ARG A 31 5.35 1.86 11.54
C ARG A 31 5.90 0.84 12.53
N LEU A 32 7.19 0.92 12.89
CA LEU A 32 7.76 0.12 13.97
C LEU A 32 7.22 0.66 15.29
N GLY A 33 6.19 -0.01 15.81
CA GLY A 33 5.61 0.26 17.11
C GLY A 33 5.82 -0.90 18.08
N ASN A 34 5.50 -0.66 19.35
CA ASN A 34 5.39 -1.74 20.33
C ASN A 34 4.09 -2.51 20.08
N THR A 35 4.14 -3.49 19.19
CA THR A 35 3.11 -4.53 19.11
C THR A 35 3.30 -5.48 20.29
N SER A 36 2.29 -5.59 21.15
CA SER A 36 2.31 -6.55 22.25
C SER A 36 1.99 -7.95 21.71
N GLY A 37 2.96 -8.85 21.77
CA GLY A 37 2.79 -10.25 21.37
C GLY A 37 3.13 -10.54 19.92
N PHE A 38 3.55 -11.79 19.68
CA PHE A 38 4.07 -12.25 18.40
C PHE A 38 3.03 -12.26 17.28
N LEU A 39 1.79 -12.71 17.54
CA LEU A 39 0.73 -12.79 16.53
C LEU A 39 0.30 -11.39 16.06
N ASN A 40 0.13 -10.45 16.99
CA ASN A 40 -0.19 -9.05 16.67
C ASN A 40 0.91 -8.39 15.85
N ALA A 41 2.18 -8.69 16.15
CA ALA A 41 3.30 -8.22 15.34
C ALA A 41 3.22 -8.77 13.91
N LEU A 42 2.90 -10.06 13.72
CA LEU A 42 2.74 -10.65 12.39
C LEU A 42 1.53 -10.07 11.63
N GLU A 43 0.42 -9.83 12.32
CA GLU A 43 -0.78 -9.21 11.75
C GLU A 43 -0.50 -7.82 11.16
N VAL A 44 0.34 -7.03 11.83
CA VAL A 44 0.71 -5.67 11.38
C VAL A 44 1.83 -5.68 10.34
N TYR A 45 2.90 -6.43 10.59
CA TYR A 45 4.12 -6.33 9.79
C TYR A 45 4.09 -7.18 8.52
N THR A 46 3.35 -8.29 8.48
CA THR A 46 3.30 -9.15 7.29
C THR A 46 2.63 -8.44 6.10
N PRO A 47 1.45 -7.79 6.25
CA PRO A 47 0.87 -6.98 5.18
C PRO A 47 1.81 -5.86 4.70
N LEU A 48 2.45 -5.16 5.66
CA LEU A 48 3.39 -4.08 5.34
C LEU A 48 4.57 -4.59 4.53
N ALA A 49 5.15 -5.74 4.90
CA ALA A 49 6.25 -6.37 4.18
C ALA A 49 5.86 -6.68 2.73
N PHE A 50 4.67 -7.24 2.51
CA PHE A 50 4.17 -7.54 1.16
C PHE A 50 4.00 -6.28 0.31
N VAL A 51 3.48 -5.20 0.89
CA VAL A 51 3.38 -3.89 0.20
C VAL A 51 4.78 -3.34 -0.12
N VAL A 52 5.70 -3.30 0.84
CA VAL A 52 7.05 -2.76 0.62
C VAL A 52 7.81 -3.58 -0.43
N ILE A 53 7.78 -4.91 -0.36
CA ILE A 53 8.40 -5.79 -1.34
C ILE A 53 7.77 -5.57 -2.73
N GLY A 54 6.44 -5.44 -2.81
CA GLY A 54 5.73 -5.18 -4.07
C GLY A 54 6.14 -3.85 -4.70
N LEU A 55 6.32 -2.79 -3.89
CA LEU A 55 6.77 -1.47 -4.36
C LEU A 55 8.24 -1.49 -4.79
N LEU A 56 9.12 -2.16 -4.04
CA LEU A 56 10.51 -2.35 -4.42
C LEU A 56 10.64 -3.12 -5.74
N TYR A 57 9.84 -4.17 -5.92
CA TYR A 57 9.82 -4.92 -7.17
C TYR A 57 9.42 -4.05 -8.37
N LEU A 58 8.40 -3.18 -8.22
CA LEU A 58 8.04 -2.21 -9.28
C LEU A 58 9.23 -1.31 -9.64
N ALA A 59 9.93 -0.80 -8.62
CA ALA A 59 11.07 0.10 -8.83
C ALA A 59 12.24 -0.61 -9.55
N ILE A 60 12.58 -1.83 -9.12
CA ILE A 60 13.67 -2.64 -9.68
C ILE A 60 13.36 -3.06 -11.12
N LYS A 61 12.10 -3.38 -11.44
CA LYS A 61 11.65 -3.70 -12.80
C LYS A 61 11.50 -2.49 -13.72
N GLY A 62 11.96 -1.31 -13.28
CA GLY A 62 11.93 -0.09 -14.08
C GLY A 62 10.52 0.49 -14.27
N LYS A 63 9.53 0.01 -13.52
CA LYS A 63 8.16 0.57 -13.52
C LYS A 63 8.09 1.79 -12.60
N GLY A 64 8.96 2.77 -12.88
CA GLY A 64 9.20 3.92 -12.03
C GLY A 64 7.93 4.71 -11.71
N PHE A 65 7.08 4.98 -12.72
CA PHE A 65 5.81 5.68 -12.49
C PHE A 65 4.90 4.91 -11.53
N ALA A 66 4.71 3.60 -11.76
CA ALA A 66 3.87 2.75 -10.92
C ALA A 66 4.39 2.72 -9.48
N ALA A 67 5.70 2.60 -9.30
CA ALA A 67 6.32 2.55 -7.97
C ALA A 67 6.09 3.85 -7.19
N HIS A 68 6.31 5.02 -7.79
CA HIS A 68 6.11 6.31 -7.12
C HIS A 68 4.64 6.60 -6.85
N LEU A 69 3.76 6.31 -7.82
CA LEU A 69 2.32 6.50 -7.66
C LEU A 69 1.75 5.57 -6.59
N ALA A 70 2.16 4.30 -6.58
CA ALA A 70 1.70 3.34 -5.58
C ALA A 70 2.24 3.68 -4.19
N THR A 71 3.49 4.15 -4.05
CA THR A 71 4.02 4.64 -2.76
C THR A 71 3.26 5.88 -2.27
N LEU A 72 2.98 6.83 -3.17
CA LEU A 72 2.15 8.01 -2.86
C LEU A 72 0.78 7.57 -2.33
N ALA A 73 0.12 6.70 -3.08
CA ALA A 73 -1.22 6.23 -2.79
C ALA A 73 -1.28 5.40 -1.48
N ALA A 74 -0.28 4.56 -1.23
CA ALA A 74 -0.23 3.68 -0.06
C ALA A 74 0.02 4.42 1.26
N PHE A 75 0.85 5.47 1.24
CA PHE A 75 1.45 6.00 2.47
C PHE A 75 1.31 7.51 2.65
N PHE A 76 1.17 8.29 1.57
CA PHE A 76 1.29 9.75 1.62
C PHE A 76 0.07 10.50 1.06
N LEU A 77 -0.97 9.81 0.60
CA LEU A 77 -2.12 10.45 -0.04
C LEU A 77 -2.84 11.44 0.90
N SER A 78 -2.94 11.10 2.19
CA SER A 78 -3.57 11.94 3.22
C SER A 78 -2.65 13.05 3.76
N THR A 79 -1.34 12.97 3.52
CA THR A 79 -0.36 13.92 4.08
C THR A 79 -0.66 15.35 3.68
N GLY A 80 -1.06 15.60 2.43
CA GLY A 80 -1.39 16.95 1.95
C GLY A 80 -2.55 17.57 2.73
N SER A 81 -3.65 16.83 2.92
CA SER A 81 -4.78 17.29 3.73
C SER A 81 -4.42 17.42 5.21
N SER A 82 -3.67 16.48 5.77
CA SER A 82 -3.24 16.54 7.17
C SER A 82 -2.39 17.78 7.44
N PHE A 83 -1.44 18.08 6.55
CA PHE A 83 -0.58 19.26 6.69
C PHE A 83 -1.36 20.58 6.59
N VAL A 84 -2.28 20.70 5.64
CA VAL A 84 -3.16 21.88 5.52
C VAL A 84 -4.05 22.02 6.76
N ASN A 85 -4.64 20.92 7.24
CA ASN A 85 -5.44 20.93 8.45
C ASN A 85 -4.63 21.34 9.68
N SER A 86 -3.36 20.92 9.79
CA SER A 86 -2.46 21.35 10.85
C SER A 86 -2.16 22.84 10.79
N LEU A 87 -1.85 23.39 9.61
CA LEU A 87 -1.64 24.83 9.42
C LEU A 87 -2.88 25.67 9.76
N LEU A 88 -4.06 25.19 9.40
CA LEU A 88 -5.33 25.86 9.67
C LEU A 88 -5.85 25.58 11.09
N SER A 89 -5.19 24.72 11.87
CA SER A 89 -5.64 24.33 13.21
C SER A 89 -5.33 25.36 14.31
N PHE A 90 -4.86 26.55 13.95
CA PHE A 90 -4.59 27.61 14.91
C PHE A 90 -5.88 28.05 15.61
N ARG A 91 -5.90 27.94 16.94
CA ARG A 91 -7.00 28.36 17.80
C ARG A 91 -6.52 29.44 18.75
N PHE A 92 -7.42 30.37 19.06
CA PHE A 92 -7.16 31.45 20.01
C PHE A 92 -7.41 31.00 21.46
N ASP A 93 -8.25 30.00 21.68
CA ASP A 93 -8.54 29.44 23.00
C ASP A 93 -8.76 27.91 22.94
N PRO A 94 -7.88 27.08 23.53
CA PRO A 94 -6.57 27.47 24.07
C PRO A 94 -5.67 28.04 22.96
N PHE A 95 -4.82 29.02 23.31
CA PHE A 95 -3.89 29.63 22.34
C PHE A 95 -2.87 28.61 21.87
N GLY A 96 -2.97 28.20 20.60
CA GLY A 96 -2.07 27.22 19.99
C GLY A 96 -2.68 26.49 18.81
N PHE A 97 -1.90 25.60 18.20
CA PHE A 97 -2.40 24.70 17.17
C PHE A 97 -3.07 23.50 17.80
N ALA A 98 -4.30 23.19 17.39
CA ALA A 98 -4.97 21.96 17.82
C ALA A 98 -4.28 20.70 17.26
N ASN A 99 -3.65 20.83 16.09
CA ASN A 99 -2.85 19.80 15.46
C ASN A 99 -1.44 20.38 15.21
N PRO A 100 -0.56 20.38 16.24
CA PRO A 100 0.75 20.97 16.11
C PRO A 100 1.57 20.27 15.02
N LEU A 101 2.31 21.05 14.24
CA LEU A 101 3.27 20.53 13.27
C LEU A 101 4.51 20.01 14.02
N ASP A 102 4.86 18.76 13.76
CA ASP A 102 6.10 18.17 14.23
C ASP A 102 7.10 17.98 13.07
N PHE A 103 8.33 17.56 13.42
CA PHE A 103 9.36 17.31 12.41
C PHE A 103 8.97 16.17 11.46
N GLY A 104 8.24 15.17 11.95
CA GLY A 104 7.68 14.07 11.15
C GLY A 104 6.78 14.59 10.03
N SER A 105 5.86 15.49 10.36
CA SER A 105 4.93 16.11 9.40
C SER A 105 5.65 16.86 8.27
N ILE A 106 6.81 17.46 8.56
CA ILE A 106 7.64 18.13 7.54
C ILE A 106 8.28 17.09 6.61
N ILE A 107 8.85 16.01 7.15
CA ILE A 107 9.42 14.92 6.34
C ILE A 107 8.34 14.31 5.46
N ASP A 108 7.16 14.03 6.02
CA ASP A 108 6.02 13.48 5.29
C ASP A 108 5.61 14.40 4.14
N LEU A 109 5.54 15.71 4.38
CA LEU A 109 5.21 16.68 3.33
C LEU A 109 6.27 16.68 2.21
N VAL A 110 7.56 16.63 2.55
CA VAL A 110 8.64 16.58 1.57
C VAL A 110 8.55 15.30 0.73
N ALA A 111 8.32 14.14 1.37
CA ALA A 111 8.11 12.86 0.69
C ALA A 111 6.88 12.91 -0.22
N PHE A 112 5.75 13.46 0.27
CA PHE A 112 4.53 13.67 -0.50
C PHE A 112 4.77 14.52 -1.75
N LEU A 113 5.39 15.70 -1.59
CA LEU A 113 5.69 16.60 -2.70
C LEU A 113 6.63 15.96 -3.72
N TYR A 114 7.66 15.25 -3.25
CA TYR A 114 8.56 14.49 -4.12
C TYR A 114 7.80 13.44 -4.94
N LEU A 115 7.01 12.59 -4.28
CA LEU A 115 6.27 11.51 -4.92
C LEU A 115 5.21 12.04 -5.90
N LEU A 116 4.51 13.11 -5.52
CA LEU A 116 3.52 13.78 -6.37
C LEU A 116 4.18 14.36 -7.63
N LEU A 117 5.23 15.16 -7.47
CA LEU A 117 5.95 15.77 -8.59
C LEU A 117 6.58 14.71 -9.50
N MET A 118 7.20 13.68 -8.93
CA MET A 118 7.80 12.59 -9.69
C MET A 118 6.75 11.79 -10.47
N SER A 119 5.62 11.47 -9.84
CA SER A 119 4.52 10.76 -10.50
C SER A 119 3.98 11.56 -11.68
N ILE A 120 3.65 12.85 -11.47
CA ILE A 120 3.17 13.73 -12.56
C ILE A 120 4.24 13.84 -13.66
N SER A 121 5.50 14.00 -13.30
CA SER A 121 6.60 14.13 -14.26
C SER A 121 6.76 12.89 -15.14
N LEU A 122 6.77 11.71 -14.54
CA LEU A 122 6.89 10.42 -15.25
C LEU A 122 5.67 10.14 -16.13
N PHE A 123 4.46 10.51 -15.67
CA PHE A 123 3.26 10.45 -16.49
C PHE A 123 3.38 11.30 -17.76
N LEU A 124 3.82 12.55 -17.62
CA LEU A 124 3.97 13.49 -18.73
C LEU A 124 5.09 13.12 -19.72
N ASN A 125 6.05 12.30 -19.29
CA ASN A 125 7.20 11.85 -20.12
C ASN A 125 6.98 10.51 -20.84
N LYS A 126 5.75 9.96 -20.80
CA LYS A 126 5.36 8.72 -21.51
C LYS A 126 6.09 7.44 -21.08
N ASP A 127 6.74 7.44 -19.91
CA ASP A 127 7.12 6.19 -19.22
C ASP A 127 5.88 5.38 -18.78
N ALA A 128 4.69 5.99 -18.85
CA ALA A 128 3.40 5.38 -18.58
C ALA A 128 2.89 4.47 -19.72
N LYS A 129 3.71 3.57 -20.26
CA LYS A 129 3.21 2.52 -21.16
C LYS A 129 2.50 1.45 -20.32
N ALA A 130 1.21 1.68 -20.06
CA ALA A 130 0.31 0.70 -19.51
C ALA A 130 0.18 -0.46 -20.52
N LYS A 131 0.56 -1.66 -20.12
CA LYS A 131 0.38 -2.87 -20.94
C LYS A 131 -0.10 -3.96 -20.00
N ASN A 132 -1.40 -4.19 -19.98
CA ASN A 132 -1.99 -5.30 -19.25
C ASN A 132 -2.26 -6.44 -20.22
N GLU A 133 -1.52 -7.54 -20.07
CA GLU A 133 -1.68 -8.74 -20.90
C GLU A 133 -2.31 -9.92 -20.11
N ARG A 134 -2.60 -9.74 -18.82
CA ARG A 134 -2.95 -10.83 -17.89
C ARG A 134 -4.41 -10.75 -17.42
N LYS A 135 -5.32 -11.29 -18.23
CA LYS A 135 -6.77 -11.37 -17.94
C LYS A 135 -7.09 -12.18 -16.68
N ASP A 136 -6.24 -13.16 -16.36
CA ASP A 136 -6.29 -13.99 -15.15
C ASP A 136 -6.23 -13.14 -13.87
N LEU A 137 -5.31 -12.17 -13.81
CA LEU A 137 -5.14 -11.32 -12.63
C LEU A 137 -6.27 -10.30 -12.45
N LEU A 138 -6.87 -9.86 -13.54
CA LEU A 138 -8.05 -8.98 -13.49
C LEU A 138 -9.22 -9.70 -12.82
N LEU A 139 -9.46 -10.97 -13.18
CA LEU A 139 -10.49 -11.78 -12.54
C LEU A 139 -10.19 -11.98 -11.04
N THR A 140 -8.93 -12.26 -10.67
CA THR A 140 -8.53 -12.36 -9.26
C THR A 140 -8.78 -11.06 -8.49
N ALA A 141 -8.46 -9.90 -9.07
CA ALA A 141 -8.73 -8.60 -8.45
C ALA A 141 -10.24 -8.34 -8.28
N ILE A 142 -11.08 -8.74 -9.24
CA ILE A 142 -12.54 -8.64 -9.14
C ILE A 142 -13.07 -9.53 -8.00
N ILE A 143 -12.61 -10.79 -7.92
CA ILE A 143 -13.01 -11.72 -6.86
C ILE A 143 -12.59 -11.18 -5.49
N ALA A 144 -11.36 -10.68 -5.35
CA ALA A 144 -10.89 -10.03 -4.13
C ALA A 144 -11.72 -8.76 -3.81
N GLY A 145 -12.09 -7.98 -4.83
CA GLY A 145 -12.97 -6.83 -4.68
C GLY A 145 -14.34 -7.17 -4.12
N LEU A 146 -14.99 -8.22 -4.64
CA LEU A 146 -16.26 -8.70 -4.09
C LEU A 146 -16.11 -9.15 -2.64
N PHE A 147 -15.01 -9.84 -2.30
CA PHE A 147 -14.71 -10.21 -0.92
C PHE A 147 -14.60 -9.00 0.00
N PHE A 148 -13.81 -7.99 -0.38
CA PHE A 148 -13.66 -6.77 0.43
C PHE A 148 -14.98 -5.99 0.53
N TYR A 149 -15.77 -5.97 -0.54
CA TYR A 149 -17.08 -5.33 -0.55
C TYR A 149 -18.02 -5.96 0.48
N PHE A 150 -18.13 -7.29 0.48
CA PHE A 150 -18.98 -7.99 1.44
C PHE A 150 -18.44 -7.92 2.88
N ARG A 151 -17.12 -7.78 3.06
CA ARG A 151 -16.51 -7.70 4.39
C ARG A 151 -16.66 -6.32 5.05
N GLY A 152 -16.50 -5.25 4.29
CA GLY A 152 -16.39 -3.89 4.85
C GLY A 152 -16.92 -2.77 3.98
N GLY A 153 -17.68 -3.09 2.93
CA GLY A 153 -18.26 -2.09 2.03
C GLY A 153 -17.28 -1.53 1.00
N PHE A 154 -17.71 -0.47 0.33
CA PHE A 154 -17.01 0.10 -0.82
C PHE A 154 -15.67 0.75 -0.45
N ASP A 155 -15.59 1.43 0.70
CA ASP A 155 -14.36 2.10 1.13
C ASP A 155 -13.21 1.11 1.30
N LEU A 156 -13.48 -0.05 1.90
CA LEU A 156 -12.49 -1.12 2.04
C LEU A 156 -12.02 -1.66 0.68
N VAL A 157 -12.91 -1.71 -0.31
CA VAL A 157 -12.54 -2.12 -1.68
C VAL A 157 -11.55 -1.13 -2.28
N ILE A 158 -11.81 0.18 -2.17
CA ILE A 158 -10.90 1.20 -2.68
C ILE A 158 -9.55 1.06 -2.00
N ASP A 159 -9.53 1.03 -0.68
CA ASP A 159 -8.30 0.97 0.12
C ASP A 159 -7.44 -0.25 -0.22
N LYS A 160 -8.07 -1.42 -0.38
CA LYS A 160 -7.37 -2.69 -0.63
C LYS A 160 -7.03 -2.94 -2.09
N LEU A 161 -7.80 -2.40 -3.04
CA LEU A 161 -7.58 -2.62 -4.48
C LEU A 161 -6.79 -1.51 -5.18
N MET A 162 -6.59 -0.34 -4.57
CA MET A 162 -5.88 0.76 -5.20
C MET A 162 -4.47 0.36 -5.67
N LEU A 163 -3.67 -0.28 -4.83
CA LEU A 163 -2.31 -0.71 -5.19
C LEU A 163 -2.30 -1.85 -6.22
N PRO A 164 -3.09 -2.94 -6.05
CA PRO A 164 -3.23 -3.98 -7.06
C PRO A 164 -3.59 -3.43 -8.44
N VAL A 165 -4.54 -2.48 -8.52
CA VAL A 165 -5.00 -1.88 -9.76
C VAL A 165 -3.89 -1.07 -10.41
N ILE A 166 -3.18 -0.21 -9.66
CA ILE A 166 -2.02 0.53 -10.17
C ILE A 166 -1.01 -0.46 -10.77
N SER A 167 -0.60 -1.47 -10.01
CA SER A 167 0.36 -2.49 -10.47
C SER A 167 -0.10 -3.23 -11.74
N LEU A 168 -1.38 -3.59 -11.81
CA LEU A 168 -1.96 -4.33 -12.92
C LEU A 168 -1.98 -3.51 -14.20
N LEU A 169 -2.28 -2.20 -14.12
CA LEU A 169 -2.23 -1.28 -15.26
C LEU A 169 -0.81 -1.20 -15.86
N PHE A 170 0.22 -1.34 -15.03
CA PHE A 170 1.63 -1.31 -15.46
C PHE A 170 2.23 -2.67 -15.82
N GLY A 171 1.42 -3.73 -15.81
CA GLY A 171 1.84 -5.07 -16.21
C GLY A 171 2.90 -5.65 -15.26
N ALA A 172 2.68 -5.53 -13.95
CA ALA A 172 3.55 -6.11 -12.92
C ALA A 172 2.83 -7.21 -12.12
N PRO A 173 2.71 -8.44 -12.67
CA PRO A 173 2.00 -9.56 -12.05
C PRO A 173 2.37 -9.82 -10.60
N LEU A 174 3.67 -9.91 -10.30
CA LEU A 174 4.14 -10.24 -8.96
C LEU A 174 3.74 -9.16 -7.94
N SER A 175 3.94 -7.88 -8.25
CA SER A 175 3.50 -6.78 -7.38
C SER A 175 1.99 -6.78 -7.19
N THR A 176 1.20 -7.08 -8.23
CA THR A 176 -0.26 -7.18 -8.11
C THR A 176 -0.65 -8.28 -7.15
N ILE A 177 -0.04 -9.47 -7.26
CA ILE A 177 -0.32 -10.60 -6.37
C ILE A 177 0.10 -10.28 -4.94
N LEU A 178 1.27 -9.66 -4.75
CA LEU A 178 1.76 -9.23 -3.44
C LEU A 178 0.80 -8.22 -2.78
N PHE A 179 0.32 -7.23 -3.54
CA PHE A 179 -0.63 -6.25 -3.02
C PHE A 179 -2.00 -6.86 -2.71
N LEU A 180 -2.50 -7.78 -3.52
CA LEU A 180 -3.75 -8.51 -3.22
C LEU A 180 -3.59 -9.37 -1.96
N ALA A 181 -2.46 -10.08 -1.83
CA ALA A 181 -2.14 -10.87 -0.65
C ALA A 181 -2.02 -10.01 0.61
N ALA A 182 -1.40 -8.83 0.52
CA ALA A 182 -1.31 -7.89 1.63
C ALA A 182 -2.68 -7.49 2.19
N GLY A 183 -3.74 -7.57 1.38
CA GLY A 183 -5.10 -7.26 1.82
C GLY A 183 -5.74 -8.33 2.72
N VAL A 184 -5.18 -9.55 2.76
CA VAL A 184 -5.77 -10.70 3.47
C VAL A 184 -4.78 -11.49 4.32
N ILE A 185 -3.46 -11.26 4.19
CA ILE A 185 -2.42 -12.07 4.87
C ILE A 185 -2.38 -11.88 6.39
N ASP A 186 -3.07 -10.88 6.91
CA ASP A 186 -3.32 -10.65 8.34
C ASP A 186 -4.28 -11.68 8.94
N VAL A 187 -5.20 -12.21 8.14
CA VAL A 187 -6.30 -13.08 8.61
C VAL A 187 -5.84 -14.35 9.33
N PRO A 188 -4.81 -15.10 8.90
CA PRO A 188 -4.33 -16.26 9.64
C PRO A 188 -3.89 -15.94 11.07
N PHE A 189 -3.25 -14.79 11.29
CA PHE A 189 -2.76 -14.39 12.60
C PHE A 189 -3.92 -13.99 13.50
N ASN A 190 -4.84 -13.18 12.98
CA ASN A 190 -6.08 -12.81 13.66
C ASN A 190 -6.94 -14.04 14.01
N PHE A 191 -7.02 -15.02 13.10
CA PHE A 191 -7.74 -16.27 13.28
C PHE A 191 -7.21 -17.10 14.44
N VAL A 192 -5.88 -17.28 14.49
CA VAL A 192 -5.24 -17.99 15.59
C VAL A 192 -5.44 -17.23 16.90
N ASP A 193 -5.24 -15.91 16.91
CA ASP A 193 -5.42 -15.10 18.11
C ASP A 193 -6.86 -15.16 18.65
N THR A 194 -7.85 -15.03 17.77
CA THR A 194 -9.27 -15.09 18.12
C THR A 194 -9.65 -16.44 18.72
N ILE A 195 -9.18 -17.54 18.13
CA ILE A 195 -9.45 -18.89 18.64
C ILE A 195 -8.84 -19.13 20.02
N LEU A 196 -7.65 -18.57 20.27
CA LEU A 196 -6.95 -18.74 21.55
C LEU A 196 -7.54 -17.88 22.67
N ASN A 197 -8.07 -16.69 22.32
CA ASN A 197 -8.44 -15.68 23.30
C ASN A 197 -9.96 -15.47 23.46
N THR A 198 -10.79 -16.06 22.59
CA THR A 198 -12.25 -15.87 22.59
C THR A 198 -13.00 -17.21 22.71
N PRO A 199 -14.08 -17.30 23.50
CA PRO A 199 -14.93 -18.49 23.51
C PRO A 199 -15.46 -18.82 22.11
N LEU A 200 -15.30 -20.08 21.67
CA LEU A 200 -15.62 -20.48 20.29
C LEU A 200 -17.08 -20.21 19.89
N LEU A 201 -18.02 -20.41 20.81
CA LEU A 201 -19.45 -20.22 20.55
C LEU A 201 -19.87 -18.74 20.48
N SER A 202 -19.03 -17.79 20.94
CA SER A 202 -19.32 -16.36 20.79
C SER A 202 -18.80 -15.77 19.48
N ILE A 203 -18.03 -16.54 18.69
CA ILE A 203 -17.50 -16.08 17.41
C ILE A 203 -18.62 -16.13 16.35
N PRO A 204 -18.97 -15.01 15.69
CA PRO A 204 -20.01 -14.98 14.67
C PRO A 204 -19.72 -15.92 13.49
N ILE A 205 -20.75 -16.54 12.92
CA ILE A 205 -20.61 -17.42 11.73
C ILE A 205 -19.95 -16.69 10.56
N SER A 206 -20.24 -15.40 10.39
CA SER A 206 -19.63 -14.55 9.36
C SER A 206 -18.10 -14.52 9.46
N TYR A 207 -17.54 -14.52 10.67
CA TYR A 207 -16.09 -14.54 10.90
C TYR A 207 -15.45 -15.79 10.31
N TRP A 208 -16.04 -16.96 10.56
CA TRP A 208 -15.57 -18.24 10.02
C TRP A 208 -15.61 -18.27 8.49
N LEU A 209 -16.71 -17.80 7.92
CA LEU A 209 -16.94 -17.80 6.48
C LEU A 209 -15.95 -16.87 5.75
N PHE A 210 -15.73 -15.66 6.27
CA PHE A 210 -14.75 -14.73 5.72
C PHE A 210 -13.31 -15.20 5.94
N SER A 211 -13.02 -15.87 7.07
CA SER A 211 -11.68 -16.43 7.32
C SER A 211 -11.35 -17.55 6.33
N LEU A 212 -12.30 -18.47 6.07
CA LEU A 212 -12.14 -19.52 5.06
C LEU A 212 -11.92 -18.94 3.65
N PHE A 213 -12.68 -17.91 3.28
CA PHE A 213 -12.51 -17.26 1.99
C PHE A 213 -11.15 -16.54 1.89
N ALA A 214 -10.70 -15.89 2.95
CA ALA A 214 -9.38 -15.28 3.01
C ALA A 214 -8.26 -16.32 2.87
N PHE A 215 -8.36 -17.47 3.53
CA PHE A 215 -7.41 -18.58 3.35
C PHE A 215 -7.37 -19.07 1.90
N TYR A 216 -8.52 -19.15 1.23
CA TYR A 216 -8.58 -19.48 -0.20
C TYR A 216 -7.85 -18.43 -1.06
N LEU A 217 -8.05 -17.14 -0.81
CA LEU A 217 -7.35 -16.07 -1.51
C LEU A 217 -5.83 -16.11 -1.26
N ILE A 218 -5.40 -16.36 -0.01
CA ILE A 218 -3.99 -16.52 0.35
C ILE A 218 -3.37 -17.69 -0.41
N PHE A 219 -4.05 -18.84 -0.44
CA PHE A 219 -3.58 -20.01 -1.18
C PHE A 219 -3.38 -19.69 -2.67
N GLY A 220 -4.37 -19.02 -3.29
CA GLY A 220 -4.27 -18.54 -4.66
C GLY A 220 -3.09 -17.59 -4.87
N ALA A 221 -2.86 -16.66 -3.94
CA ALA A 221 -1.76 -15.72 -3.99
C ALA A 221 -0.39 -16.40 -3.85
N ILE A 222 -0.23 -17.35 -2.92
CA ILE A 222 1.01 -18.12 -2.76
C ILE A 222 1.33 -18.88 -4.04
N LYS A 223 0.34 -19.58 -4.62
CA LYS A 223 0.51 -20.28 -5.90
C LYS A 223 0.90 -19.31 -7.02
N GLY A 224 0.29 -18.12 -7.06
CA GLY A 224 0.63 -17.06 -8.00
C GLY A 224 2.06 -16.55 -7.85
N ILE A 225 2.50 -16.26 -6.62
CA ILE A 225 3.86 -15.83 -6.29
C ILE A 225 4.87 -16.88 -6.75
N LEU A 226 4.67 -18.14 -6.36
CA LEU A 226 5.55 -19.25 -6.77
C LEU A 226 5.59 -19.43 -8.30
N GLY A 227 4.46 -19.20 -8.98
CA GLY A 227 4.39 -19.26 -10.43
C GLY A 227 5.15 -18.13 -11.13
N GLU A 228 5.15 -16.92 -10.57
CA GLU A 228 5.90 -15.79 -11.12
C GLU A 228 7.39 -15.81 -10.75
N LEU A 229 7.77 -16.37 -9.59
CA LEU A 229 9.18 -16.51 -9.20
C LEU A 229 9.94 -17.57 -10.02
N LYS A 230 9.22 -18.51 -10.66
CA LYS A 230 9.80 -19.55 -11.52
C LYS A 230 9.99 -19.11 -12.98
N LYS A 231 9.55 -17.91 -13.35
CA LYS A 231 9.69 -17.34 -14.69
C LYS A 231 10.93 -16.45 -14.78
#